data_AF-A0A4U0UAH8-F1
#
_entry.id   AF-A0A4U0UAH8-F1
#
_cell.length_a   1.000
_cell.length_b   1.000
_cell.length_c   1.000
_cell.angle_alpha   90.00
_cell.angle_beta   90.00
_cell.angle_gamma   90.00
#
_symmetry.space_group_name_H-M   'P 1'
#
loop_
_entity.id
_entity.type
_entity.pdbx_description
1 polymer ?
#
loop_
_entity_poly.entity_id
_entity_poly.type
_entity_poly.pdbx_seq_one_letter_code
_entity_poly.pdbx_strand_id
1 'polypeptide(L)'
;MPSMLAIRALWVLNLFISSSIAFPSLDPIVPRAAASQPYEAPGPGDARAPCPALNTLANHGCINHNGSDIARQSIIDAFQAQFGIEESAIDLALVNAFVVCEYVTGADCGTTLKNLTILAEPHAFEHDHSFSREDYMMSYLPDGAAFTDNQNFNASIFQSSLDVLGGSTHVNYKQMNQIRLQREALSLNNTVPGWFVESKPIQEFEAGFIFAVMGDFNLPKYNVTPKIRVEWWNYWFTNESFPYELGWHPPTVPRGSDFVLSASSEVLAARVKSTPAPLVSGAVGTADAPGTLNEAVATTTYQIPTFEPYAAAGVGGADKRDVSTSTEATATAVPVINPYMQTLAPSDIAAQQAYATSVMSVLSSMSA
;
A
#
# COMPACT_ATOMS: atom_id res chain seq x y z
N MET A 1 -36.66 -64.99 -8.48
CA MET A 1 -35.43 -65.82 -8.49
C MET A 1 -35.66 -66.96 -9.46
N PRO A 2 -34.82 -67.11 -10.49
CA PRO A 2 -33.64 -67.95 -10.35
C PRO A 2 -32.37 -67.40 -11.01
N SER A 3 -31.30 -68.16 -10.85
CA SER A 3 -29.88 -67.82 -10.73
C SER A 3 -29.05 -67.87 -12.02
N MET A 4 -28.08 -66.94 -12.05
CA MET A 4 -26.72 -66.93 -12.63
C MET A 4 -26.25 -68.07 -13.55
N LEU A 5 -25.70 -67.68 -14.70
CA LEU A 5 -24.87 -68.49 -15.59
C LEU A 5 -23.52 -67.77 -15.78
N ALA A 6 -22.41 -68.45 -15.46
CA ALA A 6 -21.05 -67.97 -15.65
C ALA A 6 -20.44 -68.59 -16.92
N ILE A 7 -19.83 -67.77 -17.78
CA ILE A 7 -18.95 -68.25 -18.87
C ILE A 7 -17.70 -67.37 -18.91
N ARG A 8 -16.54 -68.04 -18.78
CA ARG A 8 -15.19 -67.49 -18.91
C ARG A 8 -14.84 -67.28 -20.38
N ALA A 9 -14.24 -66.14 -20.74
CA ALA A 9 -13.69 -65.88 -22.07
C ALA A 9 -12.16 -65.69 -22.00
N LEU A 10 -11.49 -66.28 -22.99
CA LEU A 10 -10.04 -66.40 -23.14
C LEU A 10 -9.35 -65.05 -23.42
N TRP A 11 -8.11 -64.96 -22.94
CA TRP A 11 -7.14 -63.93 -23.26
C TRP A 11 -6.47 -64.19 -24.61
N VAL A 12 -6.44 -63.17 -25.49
CA VAL A 12 -5.50 -63.09 -26.62
C VAL A 12 -4.77 -61.75 -26.51
N LEU A 13 -3.45 -61.86 -26.35
CA LEU A 13 -2.48 -60.78 -26.22
C LEU A 13 -2.13 -60.24 -27.62
N ASN A 14 -2.41 -58.96 -27.90
CA ASN A 14 -1.89 -58.26 -29.08
C ASN A 14 -0.77 -57.31 -28.63
N LEU A 15 0.45 -57.60 -29.07
CA LEU A 15 1.64 -56.78 -28.90
C LEU A 15 1.66 -55.72 -30.02
N PHE A 16 1.52 -54.44 -29.68
CA PHE A 16 1.92 -53.34 -30.55
C PHE A 16 2.98 -52.50 -29.84
N ILE A 17 4.16 -52.46 -30.45
CA ILE A 17 5.30 -51.64 -30.04
C ILE A 17 5.04 -50.23 -30.57
N SER A 18 4.83 -49.25 -29.68
CA SER A 18 4.89 -47.83 -30.02
C SER A 18 6.18 -47.23 -29.45
N SER A 19 7.09 -46.85 -30.34
CA SER A 19 8.28 -46.08 -30.00
C SER A 19 7.89 -44.68 -29.54
N SER A 20 8.01 -44.39 -28.23
CA SER A 20 7.81 -43.05 -27.69
C SER A 20 9.03 -42.17 -28.00
N ILE A 21 8.88 -41.26 -28.96
CA ILE A 21 9.77 -40.10 -29.08
C ILE A 21 9.34 -39.14 -27.97
N ALA A 22 10.18 -38.98 -26.95
CA ALA A 22 10.00 -37.95 -25.93
C ALA A 22 10.33 -36.59 -26.56
N PHE A 23 9.30 -35.79 -26.83
CA PHE A 23 9.48 -34.36 -27.01
C PHE A 23 9.80 -33.77 -25.62
N PRO A 24 10.89 -33.02 -25.44
CA PRO A 24 11.06 -32.27 -24.20
C PRO A 24 9.86 -31.31 -24.07
N SER A 25 9.13 -31.39 -22.96
CA SER A 25 8.17 -30.37 -22.61
C SER A 25 8.93 -29.06 -22.51
N LEU A 26 8.65 -28.14 -23.44
CA LEU A 26 8.91 -26.74 -23.18
C LEU A 26 7.93 -26.38 -22.07
N ASP A 27 8.40 -26.41 -20.83
CA ASP A 27 7.69 -25.76 -19.75
C ASP A 27 7.40 -24.32 -20.21
N PRO A 28 6.15 -23.84 -20.12
CA PRO A 28 5.91 -22.43 -20.33
C PRO A 28 6.84 -21.68 -19.38
N ILE A 29 7.59 -20.70 -19.91
CA ILE A 29 8.32 -19.73 -19.11
C ILE A 29 7.25 -18.93 -18.36
N VAL A 30 6.75 -19.50 -17.26
CA VAL A 30 6.18 -18.72 -16.17
C VAL A 30 7.40 -18.01 -15.60
N PRO A 31 7.46 -16.67 -15.58
CA PRO A 31 8.48 -15.98 -14.81
C PRO A 31 8.37 -16.56 -13.40
N ARG A 32 9.40 -17.31 -12.98
CA ARG A 32 9.53 -17.69 -11.58
C ARG A 32 9.47 -16.37 -10.85
N ALA A 33 8.42 -16.14 -10.05
CA ALA A 33 8.37 -15.00 -9.15
C ALA A 33 9.76 -14.88 -8.56
N ALA A 34 10.41 -13.73 -8.76
CA ALA A 34 11.78 -13.55 -8.31
C ALA A 34 11.82 -14.00 -6.86
N ALA A 35 12.63 -15.03 -6.56
CA ALA A 35 12.83 -15.43 -5.18
C ALA A 35 13.21 -14.14 -4.46
N SER A 36 12.47 -13.75 -3.42
CA SER A 36 12.72 -12.47 -2.78
C SER A 36 14.19 -12.44 -2.40
N GLN A 37 14.88 -11.39 -2.84
CA GLN A 37 16.27 -11.19 -2.50
C GLN A 37 16.37 -10.91 -1.00
N PRO A 38 17.58 -11.02 -0.43
CA PRO A 38 17.85 -10.43 0.86
C PRO A 38 17.30 -9.02 0.96
N TYR A 39 16.89 -8.63 2.16
CA TYR A 39 16.64 -7.22 2.41
C TYR A 39 17.87 -6.39 2.07
N GLU A 40 17.68 -5.39 1.22
CA GLU A 40 18.61 -4.29 0.98
C GLU A 40 17.90 -3.00 1.38
N ALA A 41 18.58 -2.16 2.16
CA ALA A 41 18.04 -0.85 2.54
C ALA A 41 18.03 0.09 1.32
N PRO A 42 17.01 0.94 1.14
CA PRO A 42 17.03 1.94 0.08
C PRO A 42 18.26 2.85 0.22
N GLY A 43 18.95 3.07 -0.88
CA GLY A 43 20.03 4.03 -0.98
C GLY A 43 19.54 5.43 -1.36
N PRO A 44 20.44 6.44 -1.31
CA PRO A 44 20.13 7.77 -1.80
C PRO A 44 19.76 7.76 -3.29
N GLY A 45 18.60 8.34 -3.61
CA GLY A 45 18.07 8.39 -4.98
C GLY A 45 17.12 7.24 -5.35
N ASP A 46 16.97 6.22 -4.50
CA ASP A 46 15.92 5.22 -4.67
C ASP A 46 14.55 5.82 -4.32
N ALA A 47 13.54 5.51 -5.13
CA ALA A 47 12.17 5.92 -4.87
C ALA A 47 11.47 4.95 -3.90
N ARG A 48 10.69 5.50 -2.98
CA ARG A 48 9.82 4.74 -2.06
C ARG A 48 8.45 5.38 -2.00
N ALA A 49 7.44 4.59 -1.66
CA ALA A 49 6.04 4.97 -1.61
C ALA A 49 5.64 5.38 -0.17
N PRO A 50 4.46 6.01 0.01
CA PRO A 50 3.76 6.02 1.31
C PRO A 50 3.22 4.64 1.72
N CYS A 51 3.36 3.63 0.84
CA CYS A 51 2.85 2.28 1.05
C CYS A 51 3.92 1.33 1.62
N PRO A 52 3.73 0.79 2.85
CA PRO A 52 4.69 -0.14 3.44
C PRO A 52 4.82 -1.46 2.67
N ALA A 53 3.78 -1.89 1.92
CA ALA A 53 3.85 -3.10 1.09
C ALA A 53 4.81 -2.90 -0.09
N LEU A 54 4.63 -1.83 -0.87
CA LEU A 54 5.47 -1.54 -2.04
C LEU A 54 6.93 -1.32 -1.63
N ASN A 55 7.16 -0.63 -0.51
CA ASN A 55 8.51 -0.45 0.02
C ASN A 55 9.16 -1.78 0.41
N THR A 56 8.40 -2.66 1.07
CA THR A 56 8.87 -4.01 1.39
C THR A 56 9.25 -4.79 0.13
N LEU A 57 8.43 -4.73 -0.93
CA LEU A 57 8.73 -5.41 -2.19
C LEU A 57 9.98 -4.84 -2.87
N ALA A 58 10.17 -3.52 -2.87
CA ALA A 58 11.35 -2.87 -3.44
C ALA A 58 12.62 -3.22 -2.63
N ASN A 59 12.55 -3.14 -1.30
CA ASN A 59 13.66 -3.49 -0.39
C ASN A 59 14.10 -4.95 -0.54
N HIS A 60 13.23 -5.85 -0.98
CA HIS A 60 13.54 -7.25 -1.26
C HIS A 60 13.77 -7.56 -2.75
N GLY A 61 13.87 -6.55 -3.61
CA GLY A 61 14.08 -6.73 -5.06
C GLY A 61 12.98 -7.52 -5.77
N CYS A 62 11.79 -7.59 -5.18
CA CYS A 62 10.62 -8.28 -5.75
C CYS A 62 9.98 -7.44 -6.87
N ILE A 63 10.13 -6.12 -6.76
CA ILE A 63 10.00 -5.13 -7.84
C ILE A 63 11.34 -4.40 -7.95
N ASN A 64 11.50 -3.49 -8.92
CA ASN A 64 12.76 -2.76 -9.09
C ASN A 64 13.18 -2.07 -7.78
N HIS A 65 14.39 -2.37 -7.30
CA HIS A 65 14.88 -1.90 -6.00
C HIS A 65 14.98 -0.37 -5.93
N ASN A 66 15.32 0.28 -7.05
CA ASN A 66 15.33 1.73 -7.19
C ASN A 66 13.93 2.37 -7.11
N GLY A 67 12.87 1.57 -7.02
CA GLY A 67 11.48 2.01 -6.95
C GLY A 67 10.98 2.72 -8.21
N SER A 68 11.63 2.54 -9.36
CA SER A 68 11.33 3.25 -10.62
C SER A 68 11.08 2.28 -11.78
N ASP A 69 10.33 2.74 -12.79
CA ASP A 69 9.97 2.00 -14.00
C ASP A 69 9.40 0.60 -13.72
N ILE A 70 8.38 0.53 -12.87
CA ILE A 70 7.82 -0.72 -12.36
C ILE A 70 6.63 -1.15 -13.22
N ALA A 71 6.73 -2.30 -13.87
CA ALA A 71 5.63 -2.86 -14.65
C ALA A 71 4.44 -3.27 -13.74
N ARG A 72 3.21 -2.98 -14.18
CA ARG A 72 1.95 -3.37 -13.50
C ARG A 72 1.96 -4.86 -13.13
N GLN A 73 2.35 -5.71 -14.08
CA GLN A 73 2.40 -7.15 -13.87
C GLN A 73 3.42 -7.56 -12.81
N SER A 74 4.57 -6.89 -12.73
CA SER A 74 5.58 -7.16 -11.69
C SER A 74 5.04 -6.86 -10.29
N ILE A 75 4.20 -5.84 -10.13
CA ILE A 75 3.52 -5.56 -8.85
C ILE A 75 2.57 -6.71 -8.51
N ILE A 76 1.74 -7.14 -9.47
CA ILE A 76 0.80 -8.26 -9.28
C ILE A 76 1.52 -9.53 -8.86
N ASP A 77 2.54 -9.93 -9.61
CA ASP A 77 3.31 -11.15 -9.36
C ASP A 77 4.00 -11.09 -7.99
N ALA A 78 4.54 -9.92 -7.61
CA ALA A 78 5.21 -9.71 -6.34
C ALA A 78 4.25 -9.78 -5.14
N PHE A 79 3.07 -9.15 -5.21
CA PHE A 79 2.05 -9.26 -4.16
C PHE A 79 1.55 -10.70 -3.99
N GLN A 80 1.31 -11.41 -5.09
CA GLN A 80 0.88 -12.80 -5.03
C GLN A 80 1.94 -13.70 -4.42
N ALA A 81 3.19 -13.58 -4.86
CA ALA A 81 4.26 -14.44 -4.42
C ALA A 81 4.74 -14.14 -2.99
N GLN A 82 4.78 -12.86 -2.60
CA GLN A 82 5.46 -12.44 -1.37
C GLN A 82 4.49 -12.07 -0.25
N PHE A 83 3.28 -11.61 -0.56
CA PHE A 83 2.27 -11.28 0.44
C PHE A 83 1.08 -12.25 0.43
N GLY A 84 0.98 -13.16 -0.54
CA GLY A 84 -0.18 -14.04 -0.70
C GLY A 84 -1.46 -13.24 -0.99
N ILE A 85 -1.34 -12.15 -1.75
CA ILE A 85 -2.45 -11.27 -2.12
C ILE A 85 -2.77 -11.46 -3.60
N GLU A 86 -4.03 -11.71 -3.92
CA GLU A 86 -4.47 -11.91 -5.31
C GLU A 86 -4.57 -10.59 -6.07
N GLU A 87 -4.47 -10.63 -7.40
CA GLU A 87 -4.70 -9.46 -8.26
C GLU A 87 -6.03 -8.78 -7.94
N SER A 88 -7.09 -9.57 -7.68
CA SER A 88 -8.42 -9.05 -7.33
C SER A 88 -8.38 -8.07 -6.16
N ALA A 89 -7.52 -8.29 -5.17
CA ALA A 89 -7.42 -7.43 -4.00
C ALA A 89 -6.74 -6.09 -4.30
N ILE A 90 -5.80 -6.04 -5.26
CA ILE A 90 -5.01 -4.84 -5.57
C ILE A 90 -5.39 -4.18 -6.90
N ASP A 91 -6.32 -4.74 -7.67
CA ASP A 91 -6.69 -4.23 -9.00
C ASP A 91 -7.11 -2.75 -8.95
N LEU A 92 -7.97 -2.39 -7.99
CA LEU A 92 -8.36 -1.00 -7.76
C LEU A 92 -7.18 -0.10 -7.37
N ALA A 93 -6.29 -0.60 -6.49
CA ALA A 93 -5.10 0.13 -6.08
C ALA A 93 -4.15 0.36 -7.27
N LEU A 94 -4.00 -0.64 -8.15
CA LEU A 94 -3.21 -0.51 -9.37
C LEU A 94 -3.82 0.53 -10.30
N VAL A 95 -5.13 0.47 -10.57
CA VAL A 95 -5.81 1.49 -11.38
C VAL A 95 -5.52 2.90 -10.82
N ASN A 96 -5.71 3.09 -9.51
CA ASN A 96 -5.48 4.39 -8.87
C ASN A 96 -4.00 4.83 -8.89
N ALA A 97 -3.05 3.90 -8.75
CA ALA A 97 -1.62 4.20 -8.86
C ALA A 97 -1.25 4.71 -10.26
N PHE A 98 -1.83 4.12 -11.31
CA PHE A 98 -1.60 4.56 -12.69
C PHE A 98 -2.32 5.89 -13.01
N VAL A 99 -3.51 6.13 -12.45
CA VAL A 99 -4.18 7.44 -12.51
C VAL A 99 -3.31 8.53 -11.84
N VAL A 100 -2.76 8.26 -10.65
CA VAL A 100 -1.83 9.18 -9.98
C VAL A 100 -0.56 9.39 -10.80
N CYS A 101 -0.04 8.33 -11.43
CA CYS A 101 1.12 8.44 -12.29
C CYS A 101 0.89 9.39 -13.47
N GLU A 102 -0.22 9.22 -14.18
CA GLU A 102 -0.58 10.13 -15.27
C GLU A 102 -0.78 11.56 -14.77
N TYR A 103 -1.46 11.72 -13.64
CA TYR A 103 -1.70 13.02 -13.02
C TYR A 103 -0.40 13.76 -12.64
N VAL A 104 0.52 13.08 -11.95
CA VAL A 104 1.76 13.70 -11.45
C VAL A 104 2.76 13.96 -12.57
N THR A 105 2.81 13.06 -13.57
CA THR A 105 3.80 13.17 -14.66
C THR A 105 3.29 13.99 -15.85
N GLY A 106 1.98 14.21 -15.94
CA GLY A 106 1.33 14.86 -17.07
C GLY A 106 1.34 14.02 -18.36
N ALA A 107 1.58 12.72 -18.26
CA ALA A 107 1.64 11.80 -19.39
C ALA A 107 1.17 10.40 -19.01
N ASP A 108 0.48 9.73 -19.94
CA ASP A 108 0.08 8.33 -19.78
C ASP A 108 1.29 7.44 -19.42
N CYS A 109 1.20 6.78 -18.26
CA CYS A 109 2.23 5.87 -17.78
C CYS A 109 2.11 4.45 -18.37
N GLY A 110 1.07 4.19 -19.16
CA GLY A 110 0.79 2.91 -19.79
C GLY A 110 0.72 1.80 -18.75
N THR A 111 1.60 0.80 -18.89
CA THR A 111 1.70 -0.33 -17.94
C THR A 111 2.95 -0.26 -17.07
N THR A 112 3.69 0.85 -17.08
CA THR A 112 4.93 1.04 -16.30
C THR A 112 4.83 2.27 -15.39
N LEU A 113 4.69 2.04 -14.09
CA LEU A 113 4.66 3.07 -13.07
C LEU A 113 6.03 3.77 -13.02
N LYS A 114 6.05 5.10 -13.13
CA LYS A 114 7.32 5.85 -13.25
C LYS A 114 8.21 5.73 -12.04
N ASN A 115 7.66 5.95 -10.84
CA ASN A 115 8.33 5.62 -9.61
C ASN A 115 7.33 5.46 -8.45
N LEU A 116 7.82 5.07 -7.29
CA LEU A 116 7.00 4.91 -6.09
C LEU A 116 6.72 6.23 -5.37
N THR A 117 7.63 7.20 -5.44
CA THR A 117 7.52 8.52 -4.77
C THR A 117 6.30 9.31 -5.24
N ILE A 118 5.95 9.24 -6.52
CA ILE A 118 4.76 9.93 -7.06
C ILE A 118 3.44 9.47 -6.39
N LEU A 119 3.42 8.29 -5.76
CA LEU A 119 2.25 7.82 -5.02
C LEU A 119 2.01 8.58 -3.72
N ALA A 120 2.95 9.45 -3.29
CA ALA A 120 2.81 10.37 -2.17
C ALA A 120 2.14 11.70 -2.53
N GLU A 121 1.63 11.85 -3.76
CA GLU A 121 0.80 13.01 -4.14
C GLU A 121 -0.41 13.12 -3.21
N PRO A 122 -0.50 14.18 -2.39
CA PRO A 122 -1.50 14.30 -1.35
C PRO A 122 -2.90 14.59 -1.92
N HIS A 123 -3.92 14.25 -1.13
CA HIS A 123 -5.34 14.38 -1.51
C HIS A 123 -5.69 13.69 -2.84
N ALA A 124 -4.95 12.63 -3.17
CA ALA A 124 -5.17 11.81 -4.35
C ALA A 124 -5.37 10.35 -3.92
N PHE A 125 -4.37 9.50 -4.14
CA PHE A 125 -4.33 8.17 -3.54
C PHE A 125 -3.74 8.22 -2.12
N GLU A 126 -2.66 8.99 -1.93
CA GLU A 126 -2.24 9.39 -0.59
C GLU A 126 -3.30 10.28 0.03
N HIS A 127 -3.51 10.12 1.33
CA HIS A 127 -4.56 10.80 2.06
C HIS A 127 -4.09 11.16 3.48
N ASP A 128 -4.63 12.27 4.00
CA ASP A 128 -4.53 12.61 5.41
C ASP A 128 -5.07 11.44 6.24
N HIS A 129 -4.73 11.36 7.53
CA HIS A 129 -5.23 10.26 8.35
C HIS A 129 -4.28 9.19 8.78
N SER A 130 -3.12 9.17 8.15
CA SER A 130 -2.40 7.94 7.88
C SER A 130 -2.01 7.21 9.16
N PHE A 131 -2.01 5.87 9.14
CA PHE A 131 -1.67 5.07 10.33
C PHE A 131 -0.24 5.32 10.82
N SER A 132 0.67 5.68 9.91
CA SER A 132 2.11 5.76 10.19
C SER A 132 2.87 6.88 9.49
N ARG A 133 2.20 7.75 8.73
CA ARG A 133 2.79 8.88 8.00
C ARG A 133 2.19 10.18 8.54
N GLU A 134 2.96 11.26 8.52
CA GLU A 134 2.41 12.60 8.74
C GLU A 134 1.45 12.95 7.60
N ASP A 135 0.55 13.91 7.82
CA ASP A 135 -0.20 14.50 6.70
C ASP A 135 0.71 15.55 6.02
N TYR A 136 0.40 15.93 4.78
CA TYR A 136 1.29 16.80 3.98
C TYR A 136 1.40 18.24 4.52
N MET A 137 0.40 18.76 5.24
CA MET A 137 0.43 20.09 5.87
C MET A 137 0.21 20.02 7.39
N MET A 138 1.19 19.53 8.15
CA MET A 138 1.11 19.59 9.61
C MET A 138 1.20 21.03 10.14
N SER A 139 0.58 21.34 11.28
CA SER A 139 0.61 22.67 11.90
C SER A 139 1.96 23.00 12.55
N TYR A 140 2.80 21.98 12.75
CA TYR A 140 4.15 22.06 13.29
C TYR A 140 5.23 21.95 12.20
N LEU A 141 4.90 22.30 10.96
CA LEU A 141 5.86 22.41 9.86
C LEU A 141 7.13 23.15 10.30
N PRO A 142 8.33 22.66 9.96
CA PRO A 142 9.57 23.37 10.26
C PRO A 142 9.57 24.76 9.64
N ASP A 143 10.19 25.74 10.32
CA ASP A 143 10.33 27.09 9.79
C ASP A 143 10.97 27.08 8.40
N GLY A 144 10.28 27.64 7.41
CA GLY A 144 10.74 27.67 6.02
C GLY A 144 10.37 26.45 5.15
N ALA A 145 9.81 25.39 5.73
CA ALA A 145 9.33 24.23 4.97
C ALA A 145 7.98 24.52 4.31
N ALA A 146 7.81 24.06 3.06
CA ALA A 146 6.56 24.20 2.32
C ALA A 146 5.51 23.14 2.72
N PHE A 147 5.97 21.95 3.15
CA PHE A 147 5.17 20.78 3.49
C PHE A 147 5.97 19.79 4.36
N THR A 148 5.29 18.84 4.99
CA THR A 148 5.85 17.77 5.85
C THR A 148 6.07 16.48 5.06
N ASP A 149 6.79 15.52 5.64
CA ASP A 149 7.03 14.23 5.00
C ASP A 149 5.82 13.28 5.16
N ASN A 150 4.88 13.36 4.21
CA ASN A 150 3.72 12.46 4.14
C ASN A 150 4.05 11.09 3.51
N GLN A 151 5.31 10.82 3.19
CA GLN A 151 5.72 9.60 2.50
C GLN A 151 6.38 8.60 3.43
N ASN A 152 7.38 9.03 4.20
CA ASN A 152 8.21 8.12 4.98
C ASN A 152 7.51 7.65 6.27
N PHE A 153 7.91 6.47 6.74
CA PHE A 153 7.46 5.96 8.03
C PHE A 153 7.83 6.92 9.16
N ASN A 154 6.84 7.33 9.95
CA ASN A 154 7.01 8.16 11.13
C ASN A 154 6.64 7.37 12.40
N ALA A 155 7.65 7.06 13.20
CA ALA A 155 7.51 6.25 14.41
C ALA A 155 6.54 6.87 15.42
N SER A 156 6.53 8.20 15.56
CA SER A 156 5.64 8.90 16.51
C SER A 156 4.18 8.82 16.05
N ILE A 157 3.92 9.01 14.75
CA ILE A 157 2.57 8.84 14.21
C ILE A 157 2.10 7.40 14.37
N PHE A 158 2.94 6.42 14.02
CA PHE A 158 2.58 5.01 14.16
C PHE A 158 2.36 4.61 15.62
N GLN A 159 3.17 5.14 16.54
CA GLN A 159 2.95 4.93 17.97
C GLN A 159 1.58 5.45 18.42
N SER A 160 1.11 6.60 17.90
CA SER A 160 -0.23 7.09 18.20
C SER A 160 -1.35 6.13 17.76
N SER A 161 -1.13 5.36 16.69
CA SER A 161 -2.02 4.26 16.31
C SER A 161 -1.97 3.11 17.33
N LEU A 162 -0.77 2.71 17.75
CA LEU A 162 -0.59 1.58 18.66
C LEU A 162 -1.04 1.89 20.11
N ASP A 163 -0.97 3.14 20.55
CA ASP A 163 -1.36 3.56 21.91
C ASP A 163 -2.82 3.23 22.23
N VAL A 164 -3.70 3.24 21.22
CA VAL A 164 -5.12 2.84 21.32
C VAL A 164 -5.28 1.41 21.85
N LEU A 165 -4.28 0.55 21.60
CA LEU A 165 -4.34 -0.86 21.95
C LEU A 165 -4.10 -1.12 23.44
N GLY A 166 -3.49 -0.18 24.17
CA GLY A 166 -3.24 -0.32 25.60
C GLY A 166 -2.48 -1.60 25.98
N GLY A 167 -1.54 -2.03 25.14
CA GLY A 167 -0.76 -3.27 25.34
C GLY A 167 -1.43 -4.56 24.85
N SER A 168 -2.57 -4.48 24.15
CA SER A 168 -3.14 -5.66 23.48
C SER A 168 -2.14 -6.24 22.47
N THR A 169 -2.00 -7.56 22.45
CA THR A 169 -1.14 -8.26 21.48
C THR A 169 -1.80 -8.46 20.13
N HIS A 170 -3.10 -8.19 20.04
CA HIS A 170 -3.91 -8.37 18.84
C HIS A 170 -4.86 -7.20 18.60
N VAL A 171 -5.18 -6.94 17.34
CA VAL A 171 -6.16 -5.94 16.91
C VAL A 171 -7.37 -6.65 16.30
N ASN A 172 -8.56 -6.39 16.83
CA ASN A 172 -9.83 -6.76 16.19
C ASN A 172 -10.48 -5.55 15.49
N TYR A 173 -11.57 -5.76 14.75
CA TYR A 173 -12.26 -4.69 14.03
C TYR A 173 -12.66 -3.48 14.90
N LYS A 174 -13.10 -3.70 16.15
CA LYS A 174 -13.42 -2.59 17.07
C LYS A 174 -12.18 -1.78 17.41
N GLN A 175 -11.06 -2.42 17.65
CA GLN A 175 -9.81 -1.74 17.95
C GLN A 175 -9.30 -0.98 16.72
N MET A 176 -9.36 -1.57 15.52
CA MET A 176 -8.99 -0.86 14.28
C MET A 176 -9.87 0.37 14.04
N ASN A 177 -11.19 0.27 14.29
CA ASN A 177 -12.09 1.43 14.17
C ASN A 177 -11.78 2.52 15.21
N GLN A 178 -11.26 2.16 16.39
CA GLN A 178 -10.78 3.15 17.36
C GLN A 178 -9.46 3.77 16.92
N ILE A 179 -8.56 3.01 16.30
CA ILE A 179 -7.28 3.48 15.78
C ILE A 179 -7.51 4.55 14.71
N ARG A 180 -8.30 4.24 13.68
CA ARG A 180 -8.54 5.20 12.59
C ARG A 180 -9.24 6.48 13.07
N LEU A 181 -10.20 6.38 14.00
CA LEU A 181 -10.84 7.55 14.62
C LEU A 181 -9.84 8.38 15.44
N GLN A 182 -8.91 7.74 16.16
CA GLN A 182 -7.84 8.45 16.87
C GLN A 182 -6.92 9.17 15.89
N ARG A 183 -6.61 8.54 14.76
CA ARG A 183 -5.78 9.16 13.71
C ARG A 183 -6.48 10.33 13.03
N GLU A 184 -7.74 10.18 12.63
CA GLU A 184 -8.58 11.27 12.11
C GLU A 184 -8.61 12.46 13.06
N ALA A 185 -8.85 12.21 14.36
CA ALA A 185 -8.92 13.28 15.34
C ALA A 185 -7.59 14.02 15.55
N LEU A 186 -6.48 13.27 15.58
CA LEU A 186 -5.15 13.85 15.70
C LEU A 186 -4.76 14.62 14.44
N SER A 187 -5.03 14.08 13.26
CA SER A 187 -4.79 14.74 11.98
C SER A 187 -5.58 16.04 11.89
N LEU A 188 -6.90 16.01 12.10
CA LEU A 188 -7.75 17.21 12.10
C LEU A 188 -7.27 18.29 13.09
N ASN A 189 -6.75 17.89 14.26
CA ASN A 189 -6.23 18.83 15.25
C ASN A 189 -4.84 19.40 14.91
N ASN A 190 -4.03 18.65 14.15
CA ASN A 190 -2.62 18.96 13.94
C ASN A 190 -2.26 19.27 12.48
N THR A 191 -3.23 19.39 11.58
CA THR A 191 -3.02 19.95 10.24
C THR A 191 -3.27 21.46 10.22
N VAL A 192 -2.69 22.16 9.25
CA VAL A 192 -3.02 23.56 8.96
C VAL A 192 -4.54 23.71 8.73
N PRO A 193 -5.21 24.73 9.31
CA PRO A 193 -6.64 24.91 9.14
C PRO A 193 -7.06 24.96 7.66
N GLY A 194 -8.02 24.11 7.28
CA GLY A 194 -8.52 24.01 5.91
C GLY A 194 -7.77 23.00 5.02
N TRP A 195 -6.73 22.34 5.54
CA TRP A 195 -6.05 21.27 4.82
C TRP A 195 -6.76 19.92 4.95
N PHE A 196 -7.10 19.50 6.17
CA PHE A 196 -7.61 18.15 6.45
C PHE A 196 -8.79 17.74 5.56
N VAL A 197 -8.64 16.60 4.88
CA VAL A 197 -9.69 15.91 4.13
C VAL A 197 -9.83 14.48 4.63
N GLU A 198 -11.03 14.10 5.06
CA GLU A 198 -11.32 12.71 5.46
C GLU A 198 -11.38 11.78 4.23
N SER A 199 -10.71 10.62 4.33
CA SER A 199 -10.64 9.56 3.32
C SER A 199 -10.92 8.17 3.91
N LYS A 200 -12.09 7.99 4.54
CA LYS A 200 -12.55 6.69 5.06
C LYS A 200 -12.48 5.56 4.00
N PRO A 201 -12.92 5.74 2.74
CA PRO A 201 -12.93 4.64 1.78
C PRO A 201 -11.53 4.07 1.49
N ILE A 202 -10.51 4.93 1.37
CA ILE A 202 -9.13 4.49 1.08
C ILE A 202 -8.48 3.94 2.35
N GLN A 203 -8.55 4.66 3.48
CA GLN A 203 -7.93 4.18 4.73
C GLN A 203 -8.49 2.83 5.19
N GLU A 204 -9.78 2.58 5.02
CA GLU A 204 -10.39 1.32 5.47
C GLU A 204 -10.11 0.16 4.51
N PHE A 205 -9.85 0.48 3.24
CA PHE A 205 -9.29 -0.49 2.31
C PHE A 205 -7.88 -0.93 2.75
N GLU A 206 -7.05 0.01 3.19
CA GLU A 206 -5.74 -0.28 3.81
C GLU A 206 -5.87 -1.07 5.10
N ALA A 207 -6.84 -0.74 5.96
CA ALA A 207 -7.13 -1.53 7.16
C ALA A 207 -7.45 -2.98 6.79
N GLY A 208 -8.24 -3.21 5.73
CA GLY A 208 -8.49 -4.53 5.16
C GLY A 208 -7.22 -5.25 4.73
N PHE A 209 -6.27 -4.56 4.11
CA PHE A 209 -4.96 -5.13 3.78
C PHE A 209 -4.13 -5.50 5.02
N ILE A 210 -4.17 -4.69 6.08
CA ILE A 210 -3.48 -5.03 7.34
C ILE A 210 -4.07 -6.33 7.93
N PHE A 211 -5.39 -6.52 7.90
CA PHE A 211 -6.02 -7.79 8.29
C PHE A 211 -5.62 -8.96 7.38
N ALA A 212 -5.51 -8.72 6.07
CA ALA A 212 -5.18 -9.74 5.09
C ALA A 212 -3.73 -10.24 5.25
N VAL A 213 -2.81 -9.31 5.45
CA VAL A 213 -1.37 -9.56 5.47
C VAL A 213 -0.87 -9.94 6.87
N MET A 214 -1.34 -9.27 7.92
CA MET A 214 -0.81 -9.43 9.29
C MET A 214 -1.80 -10.12 10.26
N GLY A 215 -2.84 -10.73 9.71
CA GLY A 215 -3.79 -11.53 10.47
C GLY A 215 -3.15 -12.80 11.05
N ASP A 216 -3.38 -13.07 12.34
CA ASP A 216 -2.81 -14.24 13.02
C ASP A 216 -3.54 -15.53 12.63
N PHE A 217 -2.99 -16.21 11.63
CA PHE A 217 -3.46 -17.49 11.12
C PHE A 217 -3.34 -18.64 12.13
N ASN A 218 -2.63 -18.45 13.25
CA ASN A 218 -2.53 -19.46 14.31
C ASN A 218 -3.74 -19.44 15.27
N LEU A 219 -4.57 -18.40 15.21
CA LEU A 219 -5.73 -18.29 16.09
C LEU A 219 -6.88 -19.20 15.65
N PRO A 220 -7.63 -19.75 16.62
CA PRO A 220 -8.87 -20.44 16.31
C PRO A 220 -9.84 -19.47 15.64
N LYS A 221 -10.52 -19.93 14.59
CA LYS A 221 -11.48 -19.14 13.80
C LYS A 221 -10.89 -17.91 13.10
N TYR A 222 -9.58 -17.90 12.80
CA TYR A 222 -8.95 -16.82 12.02
C TYR A 222 -9.73 -16.47 10.74
N ASN A 223 -10.22 -17.47 10.01
CA ASN A 223 -11.00 -17.26 8.77
C ASN A 223 -12.41 -16.67 8.98
N VAL A 224 -12.89 -16.53 10.23
CA VAL A 224 -14.21 -15.98 10.55
C VAL A 224 -14.09 -14.67 11.33
N THR A 225 -13.14 -14.60 12.26
CA THR A 225 -12.89 -13.42 13.09
C THR A 225 -11.39 -13.15 13.09
N PRO A 226 -10.83 -12.63 11.98
CA PRO A 226 -9.40 -12.38 11.90
C PRO A 226 -9.01 -11.31 12.93
N LYS A 227 -7.81 -11.48 13.49
CA LYS A 227 -7.18 -10.48 14.34
C LYS A 227 -5.77 -10.26 13.85
N ILE A 228 -5.37 -9.01 13.73
CA ILE A 228 -4.00 -8.65 13.39
C ILE A 228 -3.11 -8.98 14.59
N ARG A 229 -1.96 -9.60 14.37
CA ARG A 229 -0.93 -9.74 15.41
C ARG A 229 -0.11 -8.46 15.44
N VAL A 230 -0.14 -7.77 16.59
CA VAL A 230 0.45 -6.42 16.72
C VAL A 230 1.94 -6.43 16.46
N GLU A 231 2.64 -7.47 16.91
CA GLU A 231 4.08 -7.64 16.69
C GLU A 231 4.44 -7.73 15.20
N TRP A 232 3.65 -8.46 14.40
CA TRP A 232 3.86 -8.59 12.97
C TRP A 232 3.56 -7.29 12.23
N TRP A 233 2.45 -6.62 12.58
CA TRP A 233 2.11 -5.32 12.02
C TRP A 233 3.19 -4.28 12.33
N ASN A 234 3.67 -4.24 13.58
CA ASN A 234 4.70 -3.31 14.02
C ASN A 234 6.03 -3.56 13.29
N TYR A 235 6.45 -4.82 13.19
CA TYR A 235 7.65 -5.18 12.43
C TYR A 235 7.53 -4.75 10.97
N TRP A 236 6.42 -5.08 10.30
CA TRP A 236 6.26 -4.77 8.89
C TRP A 236 6.33 -3.27 8.60
N PHE A 237 5.61 -2.46 9.37
CA PHE A 237 5.58 -1.01 9.15
C PHE A 237 6.91 -0.34 9.52
N THR A 238 7.53 -0.77 10.63
CA THR A 238 8.78 -0.18 11.11
C THR A 238 9.96 -0.61 10.25
N ASN A 239 10.03 -1.87 9.82
CA ASN A 239 11.19 -2.40 9.12
C ASN A 239 11.06 -2.37 7.60
N GLU A 240 9.85 -2.13 7.08
CA GLU A 240 9.49 -2.28 5.67
C GLU A 240 10.09 -3.57 5.09
N SER A 241 9.88 -4.66 5.84
CA SER A 241 10.40 -6.00 5.62
C SER A 241 9.42 -7.03 6.18
N PHE A 242 9.56 -8.29 5.78
CA PHE A 242 8.69 -9.37 6.20
C PHE A 242 9.04 -9.92 7.60
N PRO A 243 8.07 -10.07 8.53
CA PRO A 243 8.31 -10.55 9.90
C PRO A 243 8.54 -12.07 10.02
N TYR A 244 9.31 -12.68 9.10
CA TYR A 244 9.55 -14.13 9.08
C TYR A 244 10.14 -14.65 10.41
N GLU A 245 11.03 -13.89 11.04
CA GLU A 245 11.64 -14.25 12.33
C GLU A 245 10.63 -14.31 13.49
N LEU A 246 9.50 -13.63 13.36
CA LEU A 246 8.40 -13.65 14.31
C LEU A 246 7.37 -14.75 14.01
N GLY A 247 7.69 -15.65 13.07
CA GLY A 247 6.83 -16.76 12.64
C GLY A 247 5.74 -16.37 11.65
N TRP A 248 5.83 -15.18 11.04
CA TRP A 248 4.96 -14.81 9.93
C TRP A 248 5.35 -15.57 8.66
N HIS A 249 4.36 -15.85 7.81
CA HIS A 249 4.56 -16.24 6.43
C HIS A 249 3.37 -15.71 5.60
N PRO A 250 3.49 -15.63 4.26
CA PRO A 250 2.37 -15.25 3.41
C PRO A 250 1.16 -16.16 3.68
N PRO A 251 -0.09 -15.66 3.63
CA PRO A 251 -1.29 -16.49 3.79
C PRO A 251 -1.26 -17.69 2.84
N THR A 252 -1.48 -18.89 3.37
CA THR A 252 -1.46 -20.13 2.56
C THR A 252 -2.61 -20.21 1.57
N VAL A 253 -3.72 -19.56 1.91
CA VAL A 253 -4.83 -19.29 0.99
C VAL A 253 -4.70 -17.80 0.63
N PRO A 254 -4.42 -17.47 -0.63
CA PRO A 254 -4.32 -16.09 -1.07
C PRO A 254 -5.57 -15.28 -0.71
N ARG A 255 -5.38 -13.99 -0.43
CA ARG A 255 -6.48 -13.08 -0.06
C ARG A 255 -6.83 -12.20 -1.26
N GLY A 256 -8.07 -12.34 -1.72
CA GLY A 256 -8.68 -11.49 -2.75
C GLY A 256 -9.49 -10.31 -2.21
N SER A 257 -10.11 -9.56 -3.11
CA SER A 257 -10.95 -8.38 -2.80
C SER A 257 -12.02 -8.64 -1.76
N ASP A 258 -12.67 -9.80 -1.81
CA ASP A 258 -13.77 -10.15 -0.91
C ASP A 258 -13.35 -10.11 0.56
N PHE A 259 -12.14 -10.58 0.86
CA PHE A 259 -11.61 -10.54 2.22
C PHE A 259 -11.32 -9.09 2.64
N VAL A 260 -10.63 -8.33 1.80
CA VAL A 260 -10.18 -6.96 2.10
C VAL A 260 -11.38 -6.03 2.31
N LEU A 261 -12.35 -6.07 1.40
CA LEU A 261 -13.55 -5.23 1.46
C LEU A 261 -14.50 -5.66 2.59
N SER A 262 -14.58 -6.97 2.89
CA SER A 262 -15.32 -7.44 4.06
C SER A 262 -14.69 -6.95 5.37
N ALA A 263 -13.36 -7.04 5.51
CA ALA A 263 -12.66 -6.53 6.68
C ALA A 263 -12.84 -5.01 6.82
N SER A 264 -12.67 -4.24 5.74
CA SER A 264 -12.96 -2.80 5.70
C SER A 264 -14.36 -2.48 6.23
N SER A 265 -15.38 -3.18 5.71
CA SER A 265 -16.78 -2.96 6.11
C SER A 265 -17.03 -3.29 7.58
N GLU A 266 -16.43 -4.38 8.07
CA GLU A 266 -16.54 -4.81 9.46
C GLU A 266 -15.85 -3.84 10.43
N VAL A 267 -14.73 -3.22 10.04
CA VAL A 267 -14.10 -2.13 10.81
C VAL A 267 -15.07 -0.98 10.99
N LEU A 268 -15.63 -0.45 9.89
CA LEU A 268 -16.56 0.68 9.95
C LEU A 268 -17.86 0.36 10.69
N ALA A 269 -18.37 -0.87 10.57
CA ALA A 269 -19.56 -1.33 11.28
C ALA A 269 -19.32 -1.61 12.78
N ALA A 270 -18.06 -1.77 13.20
CA ALA A 270 -17.74 -2.13 14.57
C ALA A 270 -18.12 -1.00 15.55
N ARG A 271 -18.81 -1.37 16.64
CA ARG A 271 -19.23 -0.42 17.68
C ARG A 271 -18.04 0.38 18.24
N VAL A 272 -18.14 1.70 18.16
CA VAL A 272 -17.23 2.68 18.74
C VAL A 272 -17.38 2.70 20.27
N LYS A 273 -16.25 2.50 20.98
CA LYS A 273 -16.23 2.47 22.46
C LYS A 273 -16.03 3.86 23.04
N SER A 274 -15.13 4.63 22.45
CA SER A 274 -14.83 6.02 22.76
C SER A 274 -14.79 6.80 21.46
N THR A 275 -15.28 8.04 21.48
CA THR A 275 -15.22 8.94 20.34
C THR A 275 -14.16 9.99 20.66
N PRO A 276 -12.96 9.94 20.04
CA PRO A 276 -11.98 11.00 20.18
C PRO A 276 -12.54 12.31 19.61
N ALA A 277 -11.96 13.44 20.00
CA ALA A 277 -12.34 14.75 19.50
C ALA A 277 -11.08 15.57 19.18
N PRO A 278 -11.12 16.43 18.14
CA PRO A 278 -12.24 16.69 17.24
C PRO A 278 -12.45 15.56 16.20
N LEU A 279 -13.63 15.49 15.57
CA LEU A 279 -13.91 14.61 14.42
C LEU A 279 -14.80 15.36 13.43
N VAL A 280 -14.70 15.02 12.14
CA VAL A 280 -15.63 15.51 11.12
C VAL A 280 -17.00 14.85 11.24
N SER A 281 -18.02 15.52 10.68
CA SER A 281 -19.37 14.94 10.61
C SER A 281 -19.36 13.69 9.73
N GLY A 282 -19.87 12.57 10.24
CA GLY A 282 -19.90 11.30 9.50
C GLY A 282 -18.71 10.37 9.76
N ALA A 283 -17.74 10.79 10.58
CA ALA A 283 -16.60 9.96 10.95
C ALA A 283 -17.04 8.60 11.49
N VAL A 284 -17.97 8.57 12.46
CA VAL A 284 -18.55 7.31 12.98
C VAL A 284 -19.66 6.80 12.05
N GLY A 285 -19.52 5.56 11.58
CA GLY A 285 -20.51 4.87 10.75
C GLY A 285 -19.89 4.29 9.49
N THR A 286 -20.74 3.83 8.58
CA THR A 286 -20.33 3.25 7.30
C THR A 286 -19.76 4.28 6.33
N ALA A 287 -19.13 3.82 5.27
CA ALA A 287 -18.73 4.60 4.12
C ALA A 287 -18.97 3.75 2.86
N ASP A 288 -19.00 4.40 1.70
CA ASP A 288 -18.99 3.68 0.43
C ASP A 288 -17.63 2.98 0.24
N ALA A 289 -17.63 1.90 -0.56
CA ALA A 289 -16.39 1.23 -0.95
C ALA A 289 -15.48 2.20 -1.72
N PRO A 290 -14.15 2.02 -1.67
CA PRO A 290 -13.24 2.83 -2.48
C PRO A 290 -13.59 2.71 -3.96
N GLY A 291 -13.56 3.85 -4.66
CA GLY A 291 -13.78 3.93 -6.09
C GLY A 291 -12.49 4.21 -6.86
N THR A 292 -12.57 4.14 -8.17
CA THR A 292 -11.51 4.63 -9.06
C THR A 292 -11.36 6.13 -8.86
N LEU A 293 -10.12 6.61 -8.68
CA LEU A 293 -9.82 8.03 -8.71
C LEU A 293 -10.19 8.56 -10.10
N ASN A 294 -10.86 9.70 -10.15
CA ASN A 294 -11.21 10.30 -11.43
C ASN A 294 -9.92 10.73 -12.16
N GLU A 295 -9.83 10.48 -13.47
CA GLU A 295 -8.82 11.07 -14.34
C GLU A 295 -8.92 12.61 -14.23
N ALA A 296 -7.83 13.27 -13.86
CA ALA A 296 -7.83 14.56 -13.18
C ALA A 296 -8.47 15.73 -13.97
N VAL A 297 -9.27 16.54 -13.27
CA VAL A 297 -9.71 17.87 -13.71
C VAL A 297 -8.76 18.92 -13.13
N ALA A 298 -7.77 19.34 -13.93
CA ALA A 298 -6.94 20.56 -13.79
C ALA A 298 -6.61 21.06 -12.35
N THR A 299 -5.91 20.26 -11.56
CA THR A 299 -5.22 20.72 -10.35
C THR A 299 -3.72 20.90 -10.62
N THR A 300 -3.13 21.89 -9.94
CA THR A 300 -1.67 21.94 -9.81
C THR A 300 -1.29 20.76 -8.92
N THR A 301 -0.39 19.90 -9.39
CA THR A 301 0.20 18.88 -8.55
C THR A 301 0.86 19.54 -7.34
N TYR A 302 0.82 18.88 -6.20
CA TYR A 302 1.61 19.33 -5.08
C TYR A 302 3.09 19.04 -5.34
N GLN A 303 3.96 19.70 -4.57
CA GLN A 303 5.37 19.37 -4.65
C GLN A 303 5.56 17.99 -4.03
N ILE A 304 5.86 17.00 -4.85
CA ILE A 304 6.16 15.65 -4.37
C ILE A 304 7.34 15.73 -3.39
N PRO A 305 7.24 15.09 -2.21
CA PRO A 305 8.33 15.07 -1.25
C PRO A 305 9.63 14.55 -1.84
N THR A 306 10.73 15.21 -1.50
CA THR A 306 12.09 14.87 -1.98
C THR A 306 12.98 14.37 -0.85
N PHE A 307 12.37 13.93 0.26
CA PHE A 307 13.09 13.37 1.39
C PHE A 307 13.78 12.06 0.99
N GLU A 308 14.95 11.82 1.56
CA GLU A 308 15.64 10.53 1.43
C GLU A 308 14.70 9.40 1.90
N PRO A 309 14.67 8.26 1.20
CA PRO A 309 13.81 7.15 1.57
C PRO A 309 14.16 6.64 2.98
N TYR A 310 13.13 6.39 3.78
CA TYR A 310 13.28 5.77 5.08
C TYR A 310 13.92 4.38 4.97
N ALA A 311 14.87 4.10 5.86
CA ALA A 311 15.44 2.78 6.06
C ALA A 311 15.55 2.47 7.56
N ALA A 312 15.03 1.32 7.97
CA ALA A 312 15.16 0.85 9.34
C ALA A 312 16.61 0.43 9.64
N ALA A 313 17.12 0.86 10.78
CA ALA A 313 18.45 0.45 11.22
C ALA A 313 18.46 -1.05 11.60
N GLY A 314 19.34 -1.84 10.98
CA GLY A 314 19.65 -3.20 11.42
C GLY A 314 18.89 -4.33 10.73
N VAL A 315 18.05 -4.03 9.73
CA VAL A 315 17.46 -5.05 8.85
C VAL A 315 18.53 -5.51 7.86
N GLY A 316 18.81 -6.82 7.77
CA GLY A 316 19.81 -7.39 6.84
C GLY A 316 20.96 -8.19 7.48
N GLY A 317 21.15 -8.15 8.80
CA GLY A 317 22.19 -8.96 9.48
C GLY A 317 21.94 -10.47 9.50
N ALA A 318 20.78 -10.93 9.03
CA ALA A 318 20.34 -12.32 9.15
C ALA A 318 19.57 -12.87 7.93
N ASP A 319 19.55 -12.17 6.79
CA ASP A 319 18.84 -12.64 5.60
C ASP A 319 19.72 -13.59 4.76
N LYS A 320 19.41 -14.88 4.78
CA LYS A 320 20.28 -15.97 4.28
C LYS A 320 20.26 -16.17 2.75
N ARG A 321 19.96 -15.15 1.95
CA ARG A 321 19.66 -15.31 0.51
C ARG A 321 20.68 -14.70 -0.48
N ASP A 322 21.77 -14.10 -0.02
CA ASP A 322 22.79 -13.42 -0.84
C ASP A 322 23.54 -14.34 -1.82
N VAL A 323 23.17 -14.35 -3.12
CA VAL A 323 24.14 -14.51 -4.25
C VAL A 323 23.61 -13.86 -5.56
N SER A 324 24.24 -12.73 -5.94
CA SER A 324 24.46 -12.18 -7.32
C SER A 324 23.61 -11.01 -7.88
N THR A 325 24.34 -10.11 -8.56
CA THR A 325 24.16 -8.66 -8.84
C THR A 325 23.96 -8.31 -10.33
N SER A 326 23.37 -7.12 -10.65
CA SER A 326 23.79 -6.08 -11.65
C SER A 326 22.58 -5.36 -12.36
N THR A 327 22.27 -4.06 -12.14
CA THR A 327 22.68 -2.72 -12.73
C THR A 327 21.90 -2.13 -13.94
N GLU A 328 21.57 -0.83 -13.85
CA GLU A 328 20.61 0.05 -14.59
C GLU A 328 21.13 0.85 -15.83
N ALA A 329 20.24 1.61 -16.52
CA ALA A 329 20.51 2.93 -17.15
C ALA A 329 19.22 3.77 -17.47
N THR A 330 19.39 5.11 -17.60
CA THR A 330 18.45 6.26 -17.43
C THR A 330 18.08 7.07 -18.71
N ALA A 331 17.04 7.95 -18.69
CA ALA A 331 17.08 9.41 -19.05
C ALA A 331 15.74 10.13 -19.51
N THR A 332 15.31 11.14 -18.71
CA THR A 332 14.84 12.56 -18.93
C THR A 332 13.93 13.10 -20.08
N ALA A 333 12.72 13.56 -19.67
CA ALA A 333 11.95 14.86 -19.78
C ALA A 333 11.95 15.86 -20.98
N VAL A 334 10.78 16.54 -21.22
CA VAL A 334 10.50 18.02 -21.36
C VAL A 334 8.98 18.32 -21.65
N PRO A 335 8.36 19.46 -21.23
CA PRO A 335 6.91 19.65 -21.02
C PRO A 335 6.18 20.72 -21.91
N VAL A 336 4.84 20.72 -21.94
CA VAL A 336 3.95 21.80 -22.48
C VAL A 336 2.62 21.90 -21.68
N ILE A 337 2.10 23.12 -21.44
CA ILE A 337 0.96 23.51 -20.56
C ILE A 337 -0.33 23.82 -21.37
N ASN A 338 -1.53 23.68 -20.74
CA ASN A 338 -2.78 24.52 -20.77
C ASN A 338 -4.11 23.68 -20.90
N PRO A 339 -5.37 24.17 -20.69
CA PRO A 339 -6.12 24.82 -19.58
C PRO A 339 -7.53 24.21 -19.21
N TYR A 340 -8.02 24.46 -17.98
CA TYR A 340 -9.43 24.66 -17.50
C TYR A 340 -10.10 23.68 -16.50
N MET A 341 -10.49 24.26 -15.34
CA MET A 341 -11.39 23.81 -14.26
C MET A 341 -12.72 24.58 -14.26
N GLN A 342 -13.73 24.13 -13.50
CA GLN A 342 -14.64 24.95 -12.65
C GLN A 342 -15.54 24.05 -11.74
N THR A 343 -15.91 24.36 -10.48
CA THR A 343 -15.71 25.53 -9.59
C THR A 343 -15.58 25.09 -8.12
N LEU A 344 -14.48 25.44 -7.45
CA LEU A 344 -14.54 26.03 -6.10
C LEU A 344 -14.79 27.54 -6.28
N ALA A 345 -15.36 28.21 -5.28
CA ALA A 345 -15.58 29.65 -5.40
C ALA A 345 -14.23 30.36 -5.63
N PRO A 346 -14.15 31.37 -6.51
CA PRO A 346 -12.92 32.12 -6.77
C PRO A 346 -12.25 32.69 -5.51
N SER A 347 -13.01 32.88 -4.42
CA SER A 347 -12.50 33.27 -3.11
C SER A 347 -11.65 32.20 -2.43
N ASP A 348 -11.95 30.93 -2.63
CA ASP A 348 -11.41 29.83 -1.83
C ASP A 348 -10.05 29.38 -2.38
N ILE A 349 -9.94 29.35 -3.72
CA ILE A 349 -8.68 29.11 -4.43
C ILE A 349 -7.73 30.30 -4.23
N ALA A 350 -8.24 31.53 -4.36
CA ALA A 350 -7.44 32.72 -4.10
C ALA A 350 -7.00 32.80 -2.63
N ALA A 351 -7.81 32.35 -1.68
CA ALA A 351 -7.44 32.32 -0.26
C ALA A 351 -6.35 31.28 0.03
N GLN A 352 -6.44 30.07 -0.51
CA GLN A 352 -5.42 29.03 -0.32
C GLN A 352 -4.09 29.40 -1.00
N GLN A 353 -4.14 29.93 -2.22
CA GLN A 353 -2.95 30.35 -2.96
C GLN A 353 -2.34 31.64 -2.41
N ALA A 354 -3.16 32.61 -1.98
CA ALA A 354 -2.67 33.82 -1.32
C ALA A 354 -2.11 33.50 0.07
N TYR A 355 -2.66 32.51 0.79
CA TYR A 355 -2.10 32.06 2.07
C TYR A 355 -0.72 31.43 1.87
N ALA A 356 -0.58 30.45 0.99
CA ALA A 356 0.72 29.83 0.68
C ALA A 356 1.76 30.84 0.15
N THR A 357 1.34 31.77 -0.70
CA THR A 357 2.22 32.83 -1.22
C THR A 357 2.58 33.86 -0.13
N SER A 358 1.64 34.20 0.75
CA SER A 358 1.87 35.13 1.87
C SER A 358 2.83 34.54 2.90
N VAL A 359 2.68 33.26 3.24
CA VAL A 359 3.57 32.52 4.14
C VAL A 359 4.99 32.46 3.57
N MET A 360 5.15 32.16 2.27
CA MET A 360 6.46 32.23 1.61
C MET A 360 7.07 33.65 1.56
N SER A 361 6.25 34.69 1.38
CA SER A 361 6.72 36.09 1.38
C SER A 361 7.13 36.59 2.78
N VAL A 362 6.45 36.11 3.83
CA VAL A 362 6.77 36.42 5.22
C VAL A 362 8.04 35.70 5.62
N LEU A 363 8.19 34.41 5.29
CA LEU A 363 9.41 33.64 5.57
C LEU A 363 10.64 34.22 4.86
N SER A 364 10.52 34.68 3.62
CA SER A 364 11.64 35.30 2.87
C SER A 364 12.01 36.71 3.35
N SER A 365 11.08 37.44 3.99
CA SER A 365 11.37 38.75 4.59
C SER A 365 11.91 38.68 6.03
N MET A 366 11.78 37.53 6.70
CA MET A 366 12.37 37.28 8.02
C MET A 366 13.80 36.74 7.96
N SER A 367 14.25 36.31 6.77
CA SER A 367 15.61 35.83 6.48
C SER A 367 16.52 36.87 5.79
N ALA A 368 16.10 38.13 5.72
CA ALA A 368 16.83 39.24 5.08
C ALA A 368 17.36 40.25 6.09
#